data_AF-A0A0B1SIQ5-F1
#
_entry.id   AF-A0A0B1SIQ5-F1
#
_cell.length_a   1.000
_cell.length_b   1.000
_cell.length_c   1.000
_cell.angle_alpha   90.00
_cell.angle_beta   90.00
_cell.angle_gamma   90.00
#
_symmetry.space_group_name_H-M   'P 1'
#
loop_
_entity.id
_entity.type
_entity.pdbx_description
1 polymer ?
#
loop_
_entity_poly.entity_id
_entity_poly.type
_entity_poly.pdbx_seq_one_letter_code
_entity_poly.pdbx_strand_id
1 'polypeptide(L)' 'MSSSKQKISAAIPFENETVDEIRSREYRRTCSLDVIEQLLPTGLLELLQSCWSERAMRPSSRYVLKLIKKLEQQ' A
#
# COMPACT_ATOMS: atom_id res chain seq x y z
N MET A 1 5.48 17.56 31.84
CA MET A 1 4.81 16.39 31.23
C MET A 1 5.39 16.22 29.84
N SER A 2 6.44 15.41 29.68
CA SER A 2 7.02 15.12 28.37
C SER A 2 6.10 14.17 27.63
N SER A 3 5.40 14.69 26.62
CA SER A 3 4.65 13.87 25.68
C SER A 3 5.66 13.11 24.82
N SER A 4 5.90 11.85 25.18
CA SER A 4 6.68 10.92 24.38
C SER A 4 5.98 10.78 23.03
N LYS A 5 6.52 11.40 21.98
CA LYS A 5 6.06 11.18 20.61
C LYS A 5 6.24 9.70 20.30
N GLN A 6 5.15 8.94 20.35
CA GLN A 6 5.11 7.55 19.97
C GLN A 6 5.51 7.47 18.50
N LYS A 7 6.61 6.78 18.20
CA LYS A 7 7.08 6.57 16.83
C LYS A 7 6.06 5.66 16.15
N ILE A 8 5.15 6.23 15.37
CA ILE A 8 4.20 5.46 14.57
C ILE A 8 5.03 4.72 13.53
N SER A 9 5.24 3.42 13.73
CA SER A 9 5.75 2.55 12.67
C SER A 9 4.64 2.42 11.64
N ALA A 10 4.96 2.62 10.35
CA ALA A 10 4.02 2.28 9.30
C ALA A 10 3.75 0.77 9.37
N ALA A 11 2.47 0.38 9.33
CA ALA A 11 2.10 -1.02 9.30
C ALA A 11 2.61 -1.66 8.01
N ILE A 12 3.21 -2.84 8.11
CA ILE A 12 3.55 -3.64 6.93
C ILE A 12 2.29 -4.45 6.56
N PRO A 13 1.86 -4.46 5.29
CA PRO A 13 0.74 -5.31 4.90
C PRO A 13 1.00 -6.77 5.27
N PHE A 14 0.01 -7.39 5.89
CA PHE A 14 0.02 -8.77 6.35
C PHE A 14 1.04 -9.10 7.45
N GLU A 15 1.42 -8.12 8.28
CA GLU A 15 2.39 -8.32 9.36
C GLU A 15 1.93 -9.33 10.43
N ASN A 16 0.63 -9.60 10.54
CA ASN A 16 0.06 -10.51 11.53
C ASN A 16 -0.27 -11.90 10.96
N GLU A 17 -0.02 -12.12 9.67
CA GLU A 17 -0.37 -13.33 8.95
C GLU A 17 0.84 -14.23 8.74
N THR A 18 0.60 -15.54 8.77
CA THR A 18 1.65 -16.52 8.53
C THR A 18 2.00 -16.63 7.05
N VAL A 19 3.21 -17.09 6.77
CA VAL A 19 3.68 -17.31 5.39
C VAL A 19 2.78 -18.28 4.63
N ASP A 20 2.22 -19.28 5.31
CA ASP A 20 1.36 -20.29 4.70
C ASP A 20 -0.01 -19.71 4.31
N GLU A 21 -0.58 -18.85 5.15
CA GLU A 21 -1.82 -18.12 4.84
C GLU A 21 -1.63 -17.23 3.60
N ILE A 22 -0.59 -16.40 3.60
CA ILE A 22 -0.26 -15.47 2.51
C ILE A 22 -0.01 -16.21 1.18
N ARG A 23 0.60 -17.40 1.22
CA ARG A 23 0.88 -18.20 0.01
C ARG A 23 -0.33 -18.93 -0.54
N SER A 24 -1.37 -19.13 0.27
CA SER A 24 -2.56 -19.86 -0.17
C SER A 24 -3.21 -19.15 -1.37
N ARG A 25 -3.74 -19.95 -2.30
CA ARG A 25 -4.34 -19.43 -3.54
C ARG A 25 -5.66 -18.70 -3.27
N GLU A 26 -6.39 -19.17 -2.26
CA GLU A 26 -7.66 -18.58 -1.82
C GLU A 26 -7.43 -17.21 -1.18
N TYR A 27 -6.52 -17.13 -0.22
CA TYR A 27 -6.17 -15.86 0.43
C TYR A 27 -5.69 -14.83 -0.59
N ARG A 28 -4.81 -15.18 -1.53
CA ARG A 28 -4.37 -14.25 -2.60
C ARG A 28 -5.49 -13.77 -3.53
N ARG A 29 -6.61 -14.47 -3.62
CA ARG A 29 -7.76 -14.07 -4.45
C ARG A 29 -8.73 -13.16 -3.72
N THR A 30 -8.88 -13.35 -2.41
CA THR A 30 -9.88 -12.64 -1.60
C THR A 30 -9.28 -11.52 -0.78
N CYS A 31 -7.97 -11.50 -0.60
CA CYS A 31 -7.29 -10.52 0.21
C CYS A 31 -7.31 -9.14 -0.45
N SER A 32 -7.93 -8.18 0.22
CA SER A 32 -7.83 -6.75 -0.08
C SER A 32 -6.78 -6.10 0.82
N LEU A 33 -6.19 -5.00 0.36
CA LEU A 33 -5.42 -4.14 1.24
C LEU A 33 -6.37 -3.43 2.20
N ASP A 34 -6.16 -3.59 3.50
CA ASP A 34 -6.83 -2.78 4.51
C ASP A 34 -6.13 -1.42 4.59
N VAL A 35 -6.65 -0.46 3.83
CA VAL A 35 -6.08 0.89 3.69
C VAL A 35 -7.03 1.88 4.32
N ILE A 36 -6.54 2.64 5.30
CA ILE A 36 -7.28 3.77 5.85
C ILE A 36 -7.14 4.96 4.89
N GLU A 37 -8.06 5.07 3.94
CA GLU A 37 -8.02 6.06 2.84
C GLU A 37 -7.87 7.50 3.35
N GLN A 38 -8.46 7.84 4.50
CA GLN A 38 -8.38 9.20 5.05
C GLN A 38 -6.97 9.61 5.48
N LEU A 39 -6.06 8.64 5.66
CA LEU A 39 -4.66 8.90 6.01
C LEU A 39 -3.76 9.05 4.77
N LEU A 40 -4.29 8.78 3.58
CA LEU A 40 -3.52 8.87 2.35
C LEU A 40 -3.70 10.24 1.68
N PRO A 41 -2.63 10.84 1.14
CA PRO A 41 -2.74 11.94 0.20
C PRO A 41 -3.62 11.57 -1.00
N THR A 42 -4.34 12.56 -1.53
CA THR A 42 -5.17 12.40 -2.73
C THR A 42 -4.36 11.76 -3.87
N GLY A 43 -4.90 10.75 -4.55
CA GLY A 43 -4.23 10.09 -5.66
C GLY A 43 -3.26 8.97 -5.26
N LEU A 44 -2.89 8.84 -3.97
CA LEU A 44 -1.96 7.79 -3.52
C LEU A 44 -2.64 6.43 -3.43
N LEU A 45 -3.93 6.39 -3.09
CA LEU A 45 -4.70 5.15 -3.04
C LEU A 45 -4.78 4.49 -4.42
N GLU A 46 -5.08 5.27 -5.45
CA GLU A 46 -5.18 4.80 -6.83
C GLU A 46 -3.84 4.27 -7.34
N LEU A 47 -2.73 4.91 -6.94
CA LEU A 47 -1.38 4.43 -7.23
C LEU A 47 -1.11 3.09 -6.53
N LEU A 48 -1.46 2.96 -5.25
CA LEU A 48 -1.31 1.72 -4.49
C LEU A 48 -2.11 0.58 -5.11
N GLN A 49 -3.38 0.81 -5.44
CA GLN A 49 -4.24 -0.17 -6.11
C GLN A 49 -3.68 -0.61 -7.46
N SER A 50 -3.15 0.34 -8.25
CA SER A 50 -2.51 0.05 -9.54
C SER A 50 -1.24 -0.80 -9.38
N CYS A 51 -0.44 -0.55 -8.34
CA CYS A 51 0.74 -1.36 -8.02
C CYS A 51 0.39 -2.76 -7.50
N TRP A 52 -0.77 -2.90 -6.84
CA TRP A 52 -1.26 -4.16 -6.29
C TRP A 52 -2.08 -5.00 -7.27
N SER A 53 -2.35 -4.48 -8.48
CA SER A 53 -3.14 -5.17 -9.49
C SER A 53 -2.49 -6.48 -9.97
N GLU A 54 -3.21 -7.22 -10.80
CA GLU A 54 -2.67 -8.35 -11.56
C GLU A 54 -1.37 -7.96 -12.26
N ARG A 55 -0.40 -8.90 -12.32
CA ARG A 55 0.98 -8.62 -12.76
C ARG A 55 1.06 -7.94 -14.12
N ALA A 56 0.19 -8.34 -15.06
CA ALA A 56 0.15 -7.78 -16.41
C ALA A 56 -0.35 -6.32 -16.46
N MET A 57 -1.11 -5.90 -15.44
CA MET A 57 -1.71 -4.57 -15.34
C MET A 57 -0.87 -3.59 -14.50
N ARG A 58 0.16 -4.10 -13.80
CA ARG A 58 0.98 -3.27 -12.92
C ARG A 58 1.75 -2.23 -13.72
N PRO A 59 1.81 -0.98 -13.24
CA PRO A 59 2.58 0.06 -13.90
C PRO A 59 4.08 -0.25 -13.86
N SER A 60 4.82 0.24 -14.86
CA SER A 60 6.28 0.22 -14.81
C SER A 60 6.80 1.16 -13.71
N SER A 61 8.00 0.86 -13.18
CA SER A 61 8.65 1.74 -12.20
C SER A 61 8.80 3.18 -12.69
N ARG A 62 9.05 3.37 -14.00
CA ARG A 62 9.12 4.71 -14.62
C ARG A 62 7.79 5.46 -14.51
N TYR A 63 6.67 4.77 -14.71
CA TYR A 63 5.34 5.36 -14.59
C TYR A 63 5.02 5.71 -13.13
N VAL A 64 5.32 4.80 -12.20
CA VAL A 64 5.17 5.04 -10.74
C VAL A 64 5.93 6.28 -10.30
N LEU A 65 7.20 6.40 -10.67
CA LEU A 65 8.01 7.57 -10.33
C LEU A 65 7.46 8.88 -10.91
N LYS A 66 6.92 8.83 -12.13
CA LYS A 66 6.28 10.00 -12.76
C LYS A 66 5.03 10.43 -11.99
N LEU A 67 4.21 9.47 -11.52
CA LEU A 67 3.02 9.77 -10.73
C LEU A 67 3.37 10.33 -9.35
N ILE A 68 4.33 9.73 -8.63
CA ILE A 68 4.77 10.23 -7.32
C ILE A 68 5.22 11.69 -7.42
N LYS A 69 6.07 12.03 -8.40
CA LYS A 69 6.51 13.41 -8.62
C LYS A 69 5.37 14.39 -8.92
N LYS A 70 4.30 13.92 -9.56
CA LYS A 70 3.11 14.74 -9.83
C LYS A 70 2.31 14.98 -8.56
N LEU A 71 2.18 13.97 -7.70
CA LEU A 71 1.48 14.06 -6.42
C LEU A 71 2.21 14.98 -5.43
N GLU A 72 3.54 14.97 -5.44
CA GLU A 72 4.37 15.87 -4.58
C GLU A 72 4.23 17.36 -4.92
N GLN A 73 3.65 17.71 -6.07
CA GLN A 73 3.48 19.09 -6.53
C GLN A 73 2.09 19.69 -6.19
N GLN A 74 1.21 18.91 -5.56
CA GLN A 74 -0.13 19.32 -5.14
C GLN A 74 -0.13 19.81 -3.69
#